data_AF-A0A9W8ZYU8-F1
#
_entry.id   AF-A0A9W8ZYU8-F1
#
_cell.length_a   1.000
_cell.length_b   1.000
_cell.length_c   1.000
_cell.angle_alpha   90.00
_cell.angle_beta   90.00
_cell.angle_gamma   90.00
#
_symmetry.space_group_name_H-M   'P 1'
#
loop_
_entity.id
_entity.type
_entity.pdbx_description
1 polymer ?
#
loop_
_entity_poly.entity_id
_entity_poly.type
_entity_poly.pdbx_seq_one_letter_code
_entity_poly.pdbx_strand_id
1 'polypeptide(L)'
;MAKPNLVTLYKSSLILPYALLLLCSWFVTAIYTPIREYSGTDFFSEWDYYGFIDNTTWGNVNYVDENTGTSQGLTYIDSTTGHAIIRVDNTTNIPTATTVNRNSVKITTKDAYPIGSLVVIDVWHIPYGCSVWPSFWMLGTNLLWPNSGEIDIIESINNLPSNQYALHTTPGCFLPSNPSNSALVQSGNTISTNCSTGQGCVVGEMKPNSFGSGFAQAGGGVFATQLDVSGIYMWFWQRSSIPTSISQADSSSLMNLTDWGAPTAAFISSACNITQYFQPQQLILDITLCGVWAGVPSIYNATGCSGQCIDNVIGSGNPIYNDAYWDISYIRTYLANSITTETSGSGNGNSSSISSSTASFTSSSSLSPSSSSLSGNGNSATSNPTVSQWLLRSMFLLIGLGSWTFC
;
A
#
# COMPACT_ATOMS: atom_id res chain seq x y z
N MET A 1 80.53 -37.22 -41.36
CA MET A 1 81.13 -36.60 -40.16
C MET A 1 79.96 -36.03 -39.35
N ALA A 2 79.30 -36.73 -38.40
CA ALA A 2 79.68 -37.00 -37.00
C ALA A 2 80.42 -35.80 -36.36
N LYS A 3 79.99 -35.16 -35.26
CA LYS A 3 79.34 -35.63 -34.02
C LYS A 3 78.78 -34.39 -33.21
N PRO A 4 78.27 -34.48 -31.95
CA PRO A 4 76.90 -34.07 -31.54
C PRO A 4 76.87 -33.08 -30.33
N ASN A 5 75.70 -32.87 -29.70
CA ASN A 5 75.43 -32.95 -28.23
C ASN A 5 73.98 -32.49 -27.92
N LEU A 6 73.10 -33.38 -27.45
CA LEU A 6 72.76 -33.71 -26.04
C LEU A 6 71.99 -32.57 -25.32
N VAL A 7 70.71 -32.77 -24.98
CA VAL A 7 70.13 -32.87 -23.59
C VAL A 7 68.81 -32.05 -23.65
N THR A 8 67.63 -32.37 -23.10
CA THR A 8 67.04 -33.48 -22.34
C THR A 8 65.51 -33.25 -22.33
N LEU A 9 64.75 -34.34 -22.22
CA LEU A 9 63.30 -34.38 -21.97
C LEU A 9 62.90 -33.55 -20.75
N TYR A 10 61.72 -32.92 -20.75
CA TYR A 10 60.68 -33.17 -19.74
C TYR A 10 59.34 -32.61 -20.23
N LYS A 11 58.34 -33.50 -20.31
CA LYS A 11 56.92 -33.16 -20.41
C LYS A 11 56.46 -32.64 -19.05
N SER A 12 55.73 -31.54 -19.02
CA SER A 12 54.89 -31.16 -17.89
C SER A 12 53.64 -30.47 -18.41
N SER A 13 52.58 -31.28 -18.52
CA SER A 13 51.20 -30.84 -18.71
C SER A 13 50.78 -29.98 -17.52
N LEU A 14 50.52 -28.69 -17.77
CA LEU A 14 49.83 -27.82 -16.83
C LEU A 14 48.32 -27.93 -17.08
N ILE A 15 47.67 -28.75 -16.26
CA ILE A 15 46.21 -28.76 -16.10
C ILE A 15 45.87 -27.56 -15.23
N LEU A 16 45.15 -26.59 -15.79
CA LEU A 16 44.57 -25.45 -15.08
C LEU A 16 43.30 -25.95 -14.36
N PRO A 17 43.17 -25.88 -13.02
CA PRO A 17 41.89 -26.12 -12.38
C PRO A 17 41.06 -24.84 -12.45
N TYR A 18 39.97 -24.86 -13.20
CA TYR A 18 38.88 -23.90 -13.05
C TYR A 18 38.25 -24.12 -11.65
N ALA A 19 38.66 -23.30 -10.68
CA ALA A 19 37.95 -23.20 -9.42
C ALA A 19 36.66 -22.39 -9.65
N LEU A 20 35.57 -23.09 -9.92
CA LEU A 20 34.22 -22.52 -9.90
C LEU A 20 33.86 -22.23 -8.44
N LEU A 21 34.19 -21.03 -7.98
CA LEU A 21 33.71 -20.50 -6.69
C LEU A 21 32.19 -20.27 -6.82
N LEU A 22 31.41 -21.30 -6.52
CA LEU A 22 30.02 -21.16 -6.10
C LEU A 22 30.02 -20.37 -4.79
N LEU A 23 29.91 -19.05 -4.88
CA LEU A 23 29.41 -18.22 -3.79
C LEU A 23 27.97 -18.66 -3.56
N CYS A 24 27.81 -19.71 -2.76
CA CYS A 24 26.55 -19.98 -2.09
C CYS A 24 26.38 -18.82 -1.11
N SER A 25 25.75 -17.74 -1.55
CA SER A 25 25.23 -16.74 -0.63
C SER A 25 24.15 -17.45 0.16
N TRP A 26 24.45 -17.82 1.41
CA TRP A 26 23.45 -18.26 2.36
C TRP A 26 22.60 -17.02 2.66
N PHE A 27 21.59 -16.76 1.83
CA PHE A 27 20.51 -15.89 2.25
C PHE A 27 19.85 -16.65 3.40
N VAL A 28 20.06 -16.17 4.64
CA VAL A 28 19.20 -16.58 5.74
C VAL A 28 17.84 -16.00 5.40
N THR A 29 16.98 -16.79 4.77
CA THR A 29 15.59 -16.42 4.57
C THR A 29 14.97 -16.36 5.96
N ALA A 30 14.54 -15.16 6.36
CA ALA A 30 13.79 -15.00 7.60
C ALA A 30 12.55 -15.90 7.51
N ILE A 31 12.37 -16.75 8.51
CA ILE A 31 11.13 -17.50 8.69
C ILE A 31 10.15 -16.55 9.39
N TYR A 32 8.97 -16.41 8.82
CA TYR A 32 7.92 -15.53 9.32
C TYR A 32 6.88 -16.33 10.11
N THR A 33 6.64 -15.93 11.35
CA THR A 33 5.65 -16.57 12.24
C THR A 33 4.32 -15.82 12.10
N PRO A 34 3.18 -16.52 11.92
CA PRO A 34 1.88 -15.87 11.79
C PRO A 34 1.51 -15.12 13.06
N ILE A 35 0.94 -13.93 12.90
CA ILE A 35 0.47 -13.09 14.01
C ILE A 35 -1.04 -12.84 13.95
N ARG A 36 -1.63 -12.72 12.75
CA ARG A 36 -3.06 -12.54 12.58
C ARG A 36 -3.55 -12.99 11.21
N GLU A 37 -4.79 -13.47 11.18
CA GLU A 37 -5.58 -13.65 9.96
C GLU A 37 -6.88 -12.83 10.08
N TYR A 38 -7.23 -12.11 9.03
CA TYR A 38 -8.54 -11.50 8.82
C TYR A 38 -9.23 -12.32 7.73
N SER A 39 -10.21 -13.14 8.09
CA SER A 39 -10.95 -14.02 7.18
C SER A 39 -12.33 -14.37 7.76
N GLY A 40 -13.22 -14.87 6.92
CA GLY A 40 -14.48 -15.46 7.37
C GLY A 40 -15.39 -14.51 8.15
N THR A 41 -16.20 -15.07 9.05
CA THR A 41 -17.22 -14.33 9.82
C THR A 41 -16.65 -13.19 10.66
N ASP A 42 -15.39 -13.28 11.05
CA ASP A 42 -14.74 -12.32 11.94
C ASP A 42 -13.88 -11.30 11.18
N PHE A 43 -13.88 -11.31 9.84
CA PHE A 43 -13.04 -10.43 9.01
C PHE A 43 -13.11 -8.98 9.46
N PHE A 44 -14.32 -8.45 9.69
CA PHE A 44 -14.55 -7.04 10.02
C PHE A 44 -14.37 -6.70 11.52
N SER A 45 -14.21 -7.68 12.39
CA SER A 45 -14.20 -7.47 13.85
C SER A 45 -13.02 -6.63 14.37
N GLU A 46 -11.91 -6.65 13.64
CA GLU A 46 -10.64 -6.02 14.02
C GLU A 46 -10.32 -4.78 13.19
N TRP A 47 -11.37 -4.14 12.66
CA TRP A 47 -11.30 -2.93 11.86
C TRP A 47 -12.17 -1.82 12.47
N ASP A 48 -11.73 -0.58 12.26
CA ASP A 48 -12.49 0.62 12.55
C ASP A 48 -13.00 1.23 11.24
N TYR A 49 -14.28 1.58 11.19
CA TYR A 49 -14.91 2.24 10.04
C TYR A 49 -14.69 3.75 10.13
N TYR A 50 -14.34 4.38 9.00
CA TYR A 50 -14.03 5.80 8.99
C TYR A 50 -15.24 6.68 9.31
N GLY A 51 -16.40 6.45 8.67
CA GLY A 51 -17.65 7.12 9.02
C GLY A 51 -17.75 8.62 8.67
N PHE A 52 -16.93 9.12 7.74
CA PHE A 52 -16.95 10.52 7.31
C PHE A 52 -16.80 10.67 5.79
N ILE A 53 -17.04 11.89 5.28
CA ILE A 53 -16.70 12.25 3.89
C ILE A 53 -15.19 12.11 3.64
N ASP A 54 -14.81 11.82 2.40
CA ASP A 54 -13.40 11.79 2.02
C ASP A 54 -12.79 13.20 2.02
N ASN A 55 -12.03 13.50 3.07
CA ASN A 55 -11.28 14.74 3.24
C ASN A 55 -9.76 14.55 3.04
N THR A 56 -9.31 13.32 2.72
CA THR A 56 -7.91 12.99 2.49
C THR A 56 -7.55 13.08 1.02
N THR A 57 -8.42 12.58 0.15
CA THR A 57 -8.26 12.53 -1.31
C THR A 57 -9.36 13.31 -2.04
N TRP A 58 -10.27 13.93 -1.30
CA TRP A 58 -11.36 14.77 -1.81
C TRP A 58 -12.26 14.07 -2.81
N GLY A 59 -12.43 12.76 -2.66
CA GLY A 59 -13.33 11.96 -3.48
C GLY A 59 -14.80 12.25 -3.22
N ASN A 60 -15.63 11.93 -4.20
CA ASN A 60 -17.09 12.06 -4.17
C ASN A 60 -17.74 10.88 -3.45
N VAL A 61 -17.27 10.60 -2.24
CA VAL A 61 -17.75 9.51 -1.39
C VAL A 61 -18.15 9.99 0.00
N ASN A 62 -19.14 9.30 0.54
CA ASN A 62 -19.46 9.34 1.95
C ASN A 62 -19.07 7.97 2.53
N TYR A 63 -17.97 7.90 3.28
CA TYR A 63 -17.62 6.66 3.96
C TYR A 63 -18.57 6.45 5.12
N VAL A 64 -19.28 5.33 5.10
CA VAL A 64 -20.30 5.04 6.12
C VAL A 64 -19.69 4.35 7.34
N ASP A 65 -20.40 4.40 8.48
CA ASP A 65 -20.07 3.61 9.66
C ASP A 65 -20.44 2.12 9.47
N GLU A 66 -20.03 1.28 10.41
CA GLU A 66 -20.24 -0.19 10.36
C GLU A 66 -21.72 -0.57 10.27
N ASN A 67 -22.58 0.09 11.07
CA ASN A 67 -24.01 -0.19 11.10
C ASN A 67 -24.67 0.12 9.75
N THR A 68 -24.32 1.26 9.17
CA THR A 68 -24.81 1.70 7.87
C THR A 68 -24.25 0.81 6.77
N GLY A 69 -22.94 0.49 6.82
CA GLY A 69 -22.29 -0.39 5.86
C GLY A 69 -22.91 -1.78 5.82
N THR A 70 -23.20 -2.36 6.98
CA THR A 70 -23.86 -3.67 7.09
C THR A 70 -25.31 -3.62 6.64
N SER A 71 -26.09 -2.64 7.12
CA SER A 71 -27.52 -2.54 6.80
C SER A 71 -27.80 -2.21 5.33
N GLN A 72 -26.88 -1.53 4.65
CA GLN A 72 -26.95 -1.24 3.22
C GLN A 72 -26.27 -2.31 2.34
N GLY A 73 -25.70 -3.36 2.94
CA GLY A 73 -25.00 -4.41 2.21
C GLY A 73 -23.70 -3.93 1.53
N LEU A 74 -23.07 -2.89 2.07
CA LEU A 74 -21.78 -2.37 1.60
C LEU A 74 -20.60 -3.16 2.18
N THR A 75 -20.77 -3.77 3.36
CA THR A 75 -19.86 -4.77 3.91
C THR A 75 -20.60 -5.99 4.41
N TYR A 76 -20.17 -7.18 4.00
CA TYR A 76 -20.74 -8.45 4.47
C TYR A 76 -19.80 -9.62 4.14
N ILE A 77 -20.07 -10.77 4.74
CA ILE A 77 -19.44 -12.03 4.37
C ILE A 77 -20.32 -12.76 3.37
N ASP A 78 -19.80 -13.07 2.20
CA ASP A 78 -20.52 -13.86 1.21
C ASP A 78 -20.78 -15.26 1.78
N SER A 79 -22.05 -15.66 1.85
CA SER A 79 -22.44 -16.93 2.48
C SER A 79 -22.01 -18.17 1.68
N THR A 80 -21.66 -18.00 0.40
CA THR A 80 -21.29 -19.10 -0.50
C THR A 80 -19.79 -19.36 -0.43
N THR A 81 -18.98 -18.31 -0.44
CA THR A 81 -17.51 -18.40 -0.46
C THR A 81 -16.89 -18.23 0.92
N GLY A 82 -17.58 -17.56 1.85
CA GLY A 82 -17.02 -17.14 3.13
C GLY A 82 -16.09 -15.93 3.04
N HIS A 83 -16.01 -15.29 1.87
CA HIS A 83 -15.13 -14.14 1.64
C HIS A 83 -15.75 -12.84 2.15
N ALA A 84 -14.89 -11.89 2.49
CA ALA A 84 -15.32 -10.54 2.85
C ALA A 84 -15.57 -9.70 1.60
N ILE A 85 -16.75 -9.10 1.52
CA ILE A 85 -17.14 -8.17 0.46
C ILE A 85 -17.17 -6.75 1.02
N ILE A 86 -16.52 -5.81 0.33
CA ILE A 86 -16.57 -4.37 0.60
C ILE A 86 -16.91 -3.67 -0.72
N ARG A 87 -17.99 -2.88 -0.78
CA ARG A 87 -18.46 -2.30 -2.05
C ARG A 87 -18.95 -0.87 -1.96
N VAL A 88 -18.92 -0.20 -3.11
CA VAL A 88 -19.63 1.06 -3.34
C VAL A 88 -21.13 0.78 -3.46
N ASP A 89 -21.97 1.71 -3.00
CA ASP A 89 -23.42 1.65 -3.20
C ASP A 89 -23.78 1.64 -4.68
N ASN A 90 -24.22 0.48 -5.17
CA ASN A 90 -24.68 0.27 -6.53
C ASN A 90 -26.20 0.25 -6.67
N THR A 91 -26.96 0.66 -5.65
CA THR A 91 -28.44 0.57 -5.64
C THR A 91 -29.12 1.94 -5.64
N THR A 92 -28.55 2.93 -4.95
CA THR A 92 -29.18 4.23 -4.79
C THR A 92 -29.06 5.06 -6.07
N ASN A 93 -30.16 5.74 -6.42
CA ASN A 93 -30.17 6.78 -7.45
C ASN A 93 -29.86 8.15 -6.82
N ILE A 94 -28.66 8.68 -7.08
CA ILE A 94 -28.20 9.95 -6.50
C ILE A 94 -28.69 11.13 -7.35
N PRO A 95 -29.44 12.10 -6.80
CA PRO A 95 -29.90 13.25 -7.57
C PRO A 95 -28.76 14.24 -7.84
N THR A 96 -28.91 15.08 -8.86
CA THR A 96 -28.02 16.23 -9.07
C THR A 96 -28.14 17.20 -7.90
N ALA A 97 -27.00 17.62 -7.36
CA ALA A 97 -26.91 18.60 -6.27
C ALA A 97 -25.61 19.40 -6.36
N THR A 98 -25.47 20.43 -5.53
CA THR A 98 -24.22 21.22 -5.42
C THR A 98 -23.08 20.40 -4.81
N THR A 99 -23.41 19.42 -3.98
CA THR A 99 -22.47 18.47 -3.39
C THR A 99 -23.05 17.08 -3.57
N VAL A 100 -22.27 16.20 -4.18
CA VAL A 100 -22.70 14.84 -4.56
C VAL A 100 -21.67 13.87 -4.03
N ASN A 101 -22.13 12.94 -3.21
CA ASN A 101 -21.36 11.83 -2.67
C ASN A 101 -22.17 10.53 -2.81
N ARG A 102 -21.47 9.43 -3.08
CA ARG A 102 -22.04 8.08 -3.05
C ARG A 102 -21.47 7.32 -1.85
N ASN A 103 -22.29 6.49 -1.22
CA ASN A 103 -21.84 5.71 -0.07
C ASN A 103 -20.80 4.68 -0.49
N SER A 104 -19.75 4.59 0.31
CA SER A 104 -18.68 3.61 0.19
C SER A 104 -18.13 3.32 1.59
N VAL A 105 -17.06 2.53 1.68
CA VAL A 105 -16.48 2.09 2.95
C VAL A 105 -14.97 2.33 2.92
N LYS A 106 -14.46 2.82 4.06
CA LYS A 106 -13.04 2.90 4.40
C LYS A 106 -12.87 2.30 5.78
N ILE A 107 -12.05 1.26 5.88
CA ILE A 107 -11.77 0.56 7.13
C ILE A 107 -10.27 0.53 7.39
N THR A 108 -9.89 0.67 8.66
CA THR A 108 -8.50 0.64 9.12
C THR A 108 -8.34 -0.42 10.20
N THR A 109 -7.27 -1.22 10.18
CA THR A 109 -7.05 -2.23 11.23
C THR A 109 -6.82 -1.58 12.59
N LYS A 110 -7.34 -2.20 13.65
CA LYS A 110 -7.05 -1.80 15.03
C LYS A 110 -5.57 -2.01 15.39
N ASP A 111 -4.97 -3.05 14.82
CA ASP A 111 -3.54 -3.35 14.98
C ASP A 111 -2.66 -2.55 14.02
N ALA A 112 -1.43 -2.28 14.46
CA ALA A 112 -0.36 -1.72 13.65
C ALA A 112 0.84 -2.68 13.57
N TYR A 113 1.43 -2.78 12.38
CA TYR A 113 2.45 -3.76 12.01
C TYR A 113 3.83 -3.10 11.94
N PRO A 114 4.79 -3.50 12.80
CA PRO A 114 6.12 -2.89 12.84
C PRO A 114 7.02 -3.37 11.69
N ILE A 115 8.19 -2.76 11.57
CA ILE A 115 9.29 -3.31 10.76
C ILE A 115 9.62 -4.73 11.25
N GLY A 116 9.86 -5.63 10.30
CA GLY A 116 9.90 -7.08 10.50
C GLY A 116 8.58 -7.78 10.14
N SER A 117 7.55 -7.05 9.74
CA SER A 117 6.26 -7.62 9.35
C SER A 117 6.22 -8.08 7.89
N LEU A 118 5.38 -9.08 7.63
CA LEU A 118 4.98 -9.52 6.30
C LEU A 118 3.46 -9.54 6.22
N VAL A 119 2.90 -8.93 5.18
CA VAL A 119 1.46 -8.89 4.92
C VAL A 119 1.19 -9.64 3.62
N VAL A 120 0.22 -10.54 3.62
CA VAL A 120 -0.24 -11.30 2.43
C VAL A 120 -1.75 -11.15 2.32
N ILE A 121 -2.24 -10.69 1.18
CA ILE A 121 -3.67 -10.56 0.89
C ILE A 121 -4.04 -11.43 -0.32
N ASP A 122 -5.05 -12.27 -0.14
CA ASP A 122 -5.64 -13.09 -1.21
C ASP A 122 -6.98 -12.46 -1.65
N VAL A 123 -7.01 -11.98 -2.90
CA VAL A 123 -8.14 -11.22 -3.46
C VAL A 123 -8.66 -11.92 -4.71
N TRP A 124 -9.98 -12.06 -4.81
CA TRP A 124 -10.69 -12.61 -5.96
C TRP A 124 -11.24 -11.52 -6.88
N HIS A 125 -11.57 -10.36 -6.32
CA HIS A 125 -12.04 -9.20 -7.06
C HIS A 125 -11.48 -7.91 -6.46
N ILE A 126 -10.91 -7.05 -7.30
CA ILE A 126 -10.50 -5.68 -6.94
C ILE A 126 -11.52 -4.74 -7.59
N PRO A 127 -12.03 -3.70 -6.90
CA PRO A 127 -12.97 -2.75 -7.50
C PRO A 127 -12.39 -2.13 -8.77
N TYR A 128 -13.21 -1.94 -9.80
CA TYR A 128 -12.79 -1.19 -10.97
C TYR A 128 -13.99 -0.54 -11.66
N GLY A 129 -13.71 0.37 -12.59
CA GLY A 129 -14.72 1.09 -13.35
C GLY A 129 -14.44 2.59 -13.36
N CYS A 130 -15.01 3.31 -14.31
CA CYS A 130 -14.87 4.76 -14.36
C CYS A 130 -15.31 5.40 -13.04
N SER A 131 -14.53 6.38 -12.57
CA SER A 131 -14.59 7.05 -11.26
C SER A 131 -14.03 6.27 -10.08
N VAL A 132 -13.86 4.95 -10.17
CA VAL A 132 -13.46 4.11 -9.04
C VAL A 132 -11.97 4.26 -8.75
N TRP A 133 -11.62 4.50 -7.49
CA TRP A 133 -10.25 4.52 -6.99
C TRP A 133 -10.20 3.70 -5.70
N PRO A 134 -9.89 2.40 -5.80
CA PRO A 134 -9.74 1.54 -4.65
C PRO A 134 -8.29 1.48 -4.20
N SER A 135 -8.12 1.20 -2.92
CA SER A 135 -6.81 1.07 -2.32
C SER A 135 -6.78 -0.02 -1.26
N PHE A 136 -5.72 -0.84 -1.28
CA PHE A 136 -5.24 -1.60 -0.14
C PHE A 136 -3.83 -1.11 0.16
N TRP A 137 -3.66 -0.49 1.32
CA TRP A 137 -2.46 0.28 1.64
C TRP A 137 -2.18 0.23 3.14
N MET A 138 -1.03 0.77 3.53
CA MET A 138 -0.61 0.83 4.92
C MET A 138 -0.26 2.27 5.28
N LEU A 139 -0.72 2.73 6.44
CA LEU A 139 -0.44 4.07 6.95
C LEU A 139 0.23 3.99 8.32
N GLY A 140 1.33 4.71 8.46
CA GLY A 140 2.08 4.74 9.70
C GLY A 140 1.34 5.45 10.83
N THR A 141 1.49 4.91 12.03
CA THR A 141 0.95 5.45 13.27
C THR A 141 1.95 6.39 13.97
N ASN A 142 1.55 6.94 15.12
CA ASN A 142 2.36 7.76 16.05
C ASN A 142 2.78 9.16 15.55
N LEU A 143 2.86 9.40 14.23
CA LEU A 143 3.16 10.69 13.64
C LEU A 143 2.09 11.06 12.60
N LEU A 144 1.92 12.35 12.34
CA LEU A 144 1.03 12.82 11.27
C LEU A 144 1.64 12.53 9.90
N TRP A 145 0.81 12.12 8.94
CA TRP A 145 1.20 12.00 7.55
C TRP A 145 1.87 13.28 7.01
N PRO A 146 2.93 13.19 6.19
CA PRO A 146 3.61 11.97 5.72
C PRO A 146 4.78 11.53 6.62
N ASN A 147 4.88 12.02 7.86
CA ASN A 147 6.02 11.75 8.74
C ASN A 147 6.05 10.31 9.27
N SER A 148 4.91 9.61 9.25
CA SER A 148 4.80 8.21 9.66
C SER A 148 5.02 7.20 8.53
N GLY A 149 5.10 7.67 7.29
CA GLY A 149 5.22 6.85 6.08
C GLY A 149 3.88 6.25 5.63
N GLU A 150 3.76 6.02 4.34
CA GLU A 150 2.63 5.38 3.65
C GLU A 150 3.14 4.38 2.62
N ILE A 151 2.46 3.24 2.50
CA ILE A 151 2.81 2.12 1.62
C ILE A 151 1.59 1.69 0.82
N ASP A 152 1.55 1.99 -0.47
CA ASP A 152 0.44 1.62 -1.35
C ASP A 152 0.74 0.28 -2.03
N ILE A 153 -0.07 -0.73 -1.71
CA ILE A 153 0.16 -2.13 -2.12
C ILE A 153 -0.69 -2.46 -3.35
N ILE A 154 -1.98 -2.15 -3.28
CA ILE A 154 -2.91 -2.25 -4.41
C ILE A 154 -3.53 -0.87 -4.57
N GLU A 155 -3.18 -0.17 -5.64
CA GLU A 155 -3.74 1.13 -5.94
C GLU A 155 -3.77 1.35 -7.46
N SER A 156 -4.93 1.74 -7.97
CA SER A 156 -5.11 2.15 -9.36
C SER A 156 -6.39 2.95 -9.46
N ILE A 157 -6.71 3.44 -10.66
CA ILE A 157 -7.89 4.28 -10.87
C ILE A 157 -8.62 3.93 -12.16
N ASN A 158 -9.92 4.22 -12.17
CA ASN A 158 -10.77 4.14 -13.35
C ASN A 158 -10.70 2.74 -14.01
N ASN A 159 -10.42 2.68 -15.31
CA ASN A 159 -10.28 1.44 -16.07
C ASN A 159 -8.81 1.08 -16.34
N LEU A 160 -7.86 1.54 -15.53
CA LEU A 160 -6.46 1.13 -15.69
C LEU A 160 -6.33 -0.40 -15.50
N PRO A 161 -5.58 -1.10 -16.38
CA PRO A 161 -5.52 -2.57 -16.35
C PRO A 161 -4.44 -3.11 -15.41
N SER A 162 -3.60 -2.24 -14.86
CA SER A 162 -2.42 -2.62 -14.07
C SER A 162 -2.41 -1.91 -12.72
N ASN A 163 -1.86 -2.62 -11.74
CA ASN A 163 -1.58 -2.06 -10.42
C ASN A 163 -0.34 -1.15 -10.44
N GLN A 164 -0.23 -0.27 -9.46
CA GLN A 164 1.02 0.39 -9.11
C GLN A 164 1.28 0.28 -7.60
N TYR A 165 2.56 0.35 -7.25
CA TYR A 165 3.03 0.37 -5.87
C TYR A 165 3.70 1.72 -5.60
N ALA A 166 3.46 2.31 -4.44
CA ALA A 166 4.05 3.59 -4.08
C ALA A 166 4.47 3.66 -2.61
N LEU A 167 5.42 4.56 -2.34
CA LEU A 167 5.71 5.03 -0.99
C LEU A 167 5.59 6.55 -0.93
N HIS A 168 5.02 7.06 0.17
CA HIS A 168 4.99 8.48 0.50
C HIS A 168 5.70 8.73 1.83
N THR A 169 6.63 9.70 1.82
CA THR A 169 7.45 10.04 2.99
C THR A 169 7.74 11.54 3.05
N THR A 170 8.43 11.99 4.10
CA THR A 170 9.13 13.28 4.10
C THR A 170 10.38 13.24 3.19
N PRO A 171 10.98 14.40 2.84
CA PRO A 171 12.16 14.45 1.95
C PRO A 171 13.34 13.57 2.41
N GLY A 172 14.03 12.96 1.45
CA GLY A 172 15.26 12.19 1.65
C GLY A 172 15.14 10.66 1.47
N CYS A 173 13.94 10.16 1.17
CA CYS A 173 13.70 8.77 0.75
C CYS A 173 13.46 8.71 -0.76
N PHE A 174 14.15 7.79 -1.43
CA PHE A 174 14.06 7.60 -2.88
C PHE A 174 13.96 6.12 -3.25
N LEU A 175 13.29 5.83 -4.36
CA LEU A 175 13.50 4.58 -5.08
C LEU A 175 14.90 4.64 -5.72
N PRO A 176 15.74 3.59 -5.61
CA PRO A 176 17.07 3.59 -6.20
C PRO A 176 17.01 3.85 -7.71
N SER A 177 17.66 4.91 -8.17
CA SER A 177 17.89 5.15 -9.59
C SER A 177 19.04 4.25 -10.06
N ASN A 178 18.78 3.40 -11.05
CA ASN A 178 19.72 2.41 -11.58
C ASN A 178 21.07 3.05 -11.99
N PRO A 179 22.19 2.86 -11.28
CA PRO A 179 23.50 3.24 -11.77
C PRO A 179 24.10 2.04 -12.48
N SER A 180 23.59 1.73 -13.68
CA SER A 180 24.23 0.98 -14.78
C SER A 180 25.00 -0.33 -14.50
N ASN A 181 25.02 -0.90 -13.30
CA ASN A 181 25.81 -2.09 -12.93
C ASN A 181 25.27 -2.85 -11.70
N SER A 182 24.02 -2.63 -11.29
CA SER A 182 23.33 -3.50 -10.33
C SER A 182 21.98 -3.83 -10.95
N ALA A 183 21.77 -5.10 -11.30
CA ALA A 183 20.45 -5.58 -11.72
C ALA A 183 19.43 -5.08 -10.69
N LEU A 184 18.49 -4.24 -11.11
CA LEU A 184 17.42 -3.80 -10.23
C LEU A 184 16.78 -5.06 -9.65
N VAL A 185 16.73 -5.15 -8.32
CA VAL A 185 16.14 -6.29 -7.60
C VAL A 185 14.61 -6.18 -7.65
N GLN A 186 14.06 -5.82 -8.80
CA GLN A 186 12.62 -5.65 -9.01
C GLN A 186 12.25 -5.99 -10.46
N SER A 187 11.06 -6.54 -10.68
CA SER A 187 10.55 -6.85 -12.03
C SER A 187 9.62 -5.77 -12.61
N GLY A 188 9.18 -4.80 -11.82
CA GLY A 188 8.29 -3.72 -12.23
C GLY A 188 9.01 -2.52 -12.86
N ASN A 189 8.23 -1.64 -13.49
CA ASN A 189 8.75 -0.45 -14.16
C ASN A 189 8.76 0.77 -13.20
N THR A 190 9.91 1.41 -13.03
CA THR A 190 10.01 2.66 -12.27
C THR A 190 9.28 3.80 -12.99
N ILE A 191 8.33 4.44 -12.31
CA ILE A 191 7.56 5.59 -12.82
C ILE A 191 8.04 6.89 -12.15
N SER A 192 8.23 6.88 -10.84
CA SER A 192 8.72 8.03 -10.06
C SER A 192 9.71 7.55 -9.01
N THR A 193 10.77 8.32 -8.74
CA THR A 193 11.81 7.93 -7.79
C THR A 193 11.78 8.70 -6.47
N ASN A 194 11.06 9.84 -6.39
CA ASN A 194 11.08 10.68 -5.20
C ASN A 194 9.83 10.49 -4.33
N CYS A 195 10.01 9.84 -3.18
CA CYS A 195 8.94 9.45 -2.26
C CYS A 195 8.32 10.65 -1.52
N SER A 196 8.92 11.84 -1.60
CA SER A 196 8.39 13.04 -0.94
C SER A 196 7.59 13.97 -1.86
N THR A 197 7.33 13.56 -3.09
CA THR A 197 6.45 14.31 -4.00
C THR A 197 5.00 13.90 -3.78
N GLY A 198 4.03 14.68 -4.28
CA GLY A 198 2.61 14.33 -4.14
C GLY A 198 2.23 12.98 -4.75
N GLN A 199 2.96 12.53 -5.78
CA GLN A 199 2.79 11.20 -6.38
C GLN A 199 3.53 10.09 -5.62
N GLY A 200 4.46 10.45 -4.73
CA GLY A 200 5.37 9.48 -4.13
C GLY A 200 6.38 8.92 -5.14
N CYS A 201 7.10 7.88 -4.73
CA CYS A 201 7.96 7.10 -5.60
C CYS A 201 7.22 5.84 -6.00
N VAL A 202 7.11 5.60 -7.30
CA VAL A 202 6.12 4.67 -7.88
C VAL A 202 6.80 3.64 -8.75
N VAL A 203 6.39 2.39 -8.58
CA VAL A 203 6.71 1.26 -9.45
C VAL A 203 5.41 0.71 -10.05
N GLY A 204 5.31 0.70 -11.38
CA GLY A 204 4.19 0.08 -12.10
C GLY A 204 4.36 -1.43 -12.25
N GLU A 205 3.27 -2.17 -12.04
CA GLU A 205 3.23 -3.61 -12.26
C GLU A 205 3.27 -3.93 -13.76
N MET A 206 4.12 -4.89 -14.13
CA MET A 206 4.34 -5.33 -15.50
C MET A 206 3.74 -6.72 -15.77
N LYS A 207 3.45 -7.51 -14.73
CA LYS A 207 2.73 -8.77 -14.87
C LYS A 207 1.30 -8.49 -15.33
N PRO A 208 0.77 -9.29 -16.27
CA PRO A 208 -0.60 -9.12 -16.75
C PRO A 208 -1.62 -9.37 -15.64
N ASN A 209 -2.84 -8.88 -15.83
CA ASN A 209 -3.99 -9.14 -14.94
C ASN A 209 -3.75 -8.74 -13.49
N SER A 210 -2.99 -7.67 -13.24
CA SER A 210 -2.71 -7.18 -11.89
C SER A 210 -3.79 -6.24 -11.34
N PHE A 211 -4.71 -5.78 -12.19
CA PHE A 211 -5.85 -4.96 -11.76
C PHE A 211 -7.02 -5.08 -12.74
N GLY A 212 -8.17 -4.52 -12.37
CA GLY A 212 -9.31 -4.32 -13.25
C GLY A 212 -10.02 -5.60 -13.66
N SER A 213 -10.75 -5.54 -14.78
CA SER A 213 -11.50 -6.69 -15.29
C SER A 213 -10.61 -7.88 -15.64
N GLY A 214 -9.36 -7.64 -16.05
CA GLY A 214 -8.37 -8.70 -16.29
C GLY A 214 -8.03 -9.49 -15.03
N PHE A 215 -7.88 -8.82 -13.88
CA PHE A 215 -7.68 -9.47 -12.58
C PHE A 215 -8.88 -10.35 -12.22
N ALA A 216 -10.10 -9.81 -12.31
CA ALA A 216 -11.33 -10.56 -12.01
C ALA A 216 -11.49 -11.80 -12.92
N GLN A 217 -11.27 -11.64 -14.22
CA GLN A 217 -11.36 -12.74 -15.20
C GLN A 217 -10.29 -13.82 -14.99
N ALA A 218 -9.13 -13.45 -14.43
CA ALA A 218 -8.07 -14.39 -14.09
C ALA A 218 -8.33 -15.17 -12.79
N GLY A 219 -9.46 -14.94 -12.10
CA GLY A 219 -9.76 -15.52 -10.78
C GLY A 219 -9.02 -14.83 -9.63
N GLY A 220 -8.63 -13.58 -9.85
CA GLY A 220 -7.88 -12.75 -8.92
C GLY A 220 -6.42 -13.15 -8.75
N GLY A 221 -5.90 -12.99 -7.53
CA GLY A 221 -4.50 -13.21 -7.23
C GLY A 221 -4.13 -12.85 -5.79
N VAL A 222 -2.83 -12.95 -5.51
CA VAL A 222 -2.26 -12.66 -4.20
C VAL A 222 -1.25 -11.53 -4.32
N PHE A 223 -1.33 -10.59 -3.38
CA PHE A 223 -0.30 -9.58 -3.15
C PHE A 223 0.40 -9.85 -1.83
N ALA A 224 1.70 -9.55 -1.76
CA ALA A 224 2.45 -9.62 -0.53
C ALA A 224 3.36 -8.41 -0.37
N THR A 225 3.53 -7.95 0.86
CA THR A 225 4.35 -6.80 1.24
C THR A 225 5.22 -7.16 2.43
N GLN A 226 6.53 -7.12 2.24
CA GLN A 226 7.53 -7.30 3.29
C GLN A 226 8.04 -5.93 3.74
N LEU A 227 7.91 -5.64 5.04
CA LEU A 227 8.43 -4.44 5.67
C LEU A 227 9.68 -4.81 6.48
N ASP A 228 10.88 -4.65 5.91
CA ASP A 228 12.15 -5.05 6.52
C ASP A 228 13.11 -3.85 6.71
N VAL A 229 14.09 -3.99 7.60
CA VAL A 229 15.17 -3.00 7.75
C VAL A 229 15.98 -2.80 6.47
N SER A 230 16.07 -3.82 5.61
CA SER A 230 16.77 -3.76 4.32
C SER A 230 15.95 -3.09 3.22
N GLY A 231 14.63 -2.97 3.38
CA GLY A 231 13.76 -2.40 2.36
C GLY A 231 12.29 -2.80 2.51
N ILE A 232 11.46 -2.18 1.68
CA ILE A 232 10.08 -2.59 1.45
C ILE A 232 10.02 -3.30 0.10
N TYR A 233 9.49 -4.52 0.10
CA TYR A 233 9.41 -5.37 -1.08
C TYR A 233 7.97 -5.80 -1.30
N MET A 234 7.49 -5.70 -2.54
CA MET A 234 6.12 -6.02 -2.89
C MET A 234 6.05 -6.97 -4.09
N TRP A 235 5.15 -7.94 -4.01
CA TRP A 235 4.92 -8.97 -5.02
C TRP A 235 3.45 -9.03 -5.40
N PHE A 236 3.22 -9.43 -6.64
CA PHE A 236 1.93 -9.90 -7.14
C PHE A 236 2.10 -11.23 -7.87
N TRP A 237 1.14 -12.12 -7.66
CA TRP A 237 0.94 -13.33 -8.44
C TRP A 237 -0.52 -13.45 -8.85
N GLN A 238 -0.79 -13.58 -10.14
CA GLN A 238 -2.12 -13.99 -10.61
C GLN A 238 -2.45 -15.38 -10.06
N ARG A 239 -3.75 -15.69 -9.91
CA ARG A 239 -4.26 -16.92 -9.28
C ARG A 239 -3.55 -18.20 -9.71
N SER A 240 -3.25 -18.35 -11.00
CA SER A 240 -2.60 -19.54 -11.58
C SER A 240 -1.10 -19.67 -11.27
N SER A 241 -0.49 -18.67 -10.65
CA SER A 241 0.95 -18.58 -10.39
C SER A 241 1.30 -18.32 -8.92
N ILE A 242 0.34 -18.49 -8.01
CA ILE A 242 0.57 -18.32 -6.57
C ILE A 242 1.64 -19.34 -6.11
N PRO A 243 2.69 -18.90 -5.38
CA PRO A 243 3.70 -19.78 -4.81
C PRO A 243 3.11 -20.90 -3.94
N THR A 244 3.83 -22.02 -3.84
CA THR A 244 3.36 -23.17 -3.05
C THR A 244 3.33 -22.83 -1.56
N SER A 245 4.32 -22.06 -1.09
CA SER A 245 4.38 -21.57 0.29
C SER A 245 3.16 -20.73 0.70
N ILE A 246 2.48 -20.07 -0.24
CA ILE A 246 1.26 -19.30 0.02
C ILE A 246 0.02 -20.19 -0.18
N SER A 247 -0.07 -20.88 -1.32
CA SER A 247 -1.28 -21.64 -1.68
C SER A 247 -1.57 -22.84 -0.77
N GLN A 248 -0.55 -23.35 -0.07
CA GLN A 248 -0.70 -24.43 0.91
C GLN A 248 -0.70 -23.93 2.37
N ALA A 249 -0.52 -22.63 2.60
CA ALA A 249 -0.51 -22.08 3.95
C ALA A 249 -1.93 -21.88 4.50
N ASP A 250 -2.05 -22.03 5.81
CA ASP A 250 -3.20 -21.64 6.62
C ASP A 250 -2.81 -20.55 7.64
N SER A 251 -3.73 -20.19 8.53
CA SER A 251 -3.54 -19.16 9.57
C SER A 251 -2.45 -19.49 10.59
N SER A 252 -1.99 -20.75 10.67
CA SER A 252 -0.99 -21.23 11.62
C SER A 252 0.37 -21.53 10.98
N SER A 253 0.43 -21.49 9.66
CA SER A 253 1.61 -21.86 8.88
C SER A 253 2.71 -20.82 9.02
N LEU A 254 3.96 -21.28 9.17
CA LEU A 254 5.13 -20.41 9.02
C LEU A 254 5.29 -20.02 7.54
N MET A 255 5.67 -18.78 7.28
CA MET A 255 5.87 -18.29 5.92
C MET A 255 7.35 -18.27 5.54
N ASN A 256 7.67 -18.85 4.38
CA ASN A 256 9.00 -18.88 3.79
C ASN A 256 8.93 -18.30 2.37
N LEU A 257 9.78 -17.33 2.08
CA LEU A 257 9.78 -16.55 0.84
C LEU A 257 10.65 -17.20 -0.27
N THR A 258 11.22 -18.39 -0.04
CA THR A 258 12.21 -19.00 -0.96
C THR A 258 11.65 -19.24 -2.38
N ASP A 259 10.35 -19.49 -2.53
CA ASP A 259 9.68 -19.75 -3.81
C ASP A 259 8.96 -18.52 -4.40
N TRP A 260 9.15 -17.33 -3.82
CA TRP A 260 8.45 -16.10 -4.24
C TRP A 260 9.07 -15.45 -5.48
N GLY A 261 10.36 -15.70 -5.72
CA GLY A 261 11.12 -15.05 -6.78
C GLY A 261 11.35 -13.56 -6.51
N ALA A 262 11.74 -12.83 -7.56
CA ALA A 262 12.00 -11.39 -7.45
C ALA A 262 10.70 -10.60 -7.16
N PRO A 263 10.75 -9.57 -6.29
CA PRO A 263 9.63 -8.68 -6.06
C PRO A 263 9.32 -7.85 -7.31
N THR A 264 8.08 -7.40 -7.44
CA THR A 264 7.75 -6.41 -8.47
C THR A 264 8.34 -5.06 -8.12
N ALA A 265 8.23 -4.62 -6.87
CA ALA A 265 8.76 -3.35 -6.39
C ALA A 265 9.74 -3.57 -5.23
N ALA A 266 10.88 -2.87 -5.26
CA ALA A 266 11.91 -2.97 -4.24
C ALA A 266 12.44 -1.58 -3.82
N PHE A 267 11.95 -1.09 -2.68
CA PHE A 267 12.37 0.16 -2.08
C PHE A 267 13.44 -0.12 -1.03
N ILE A 268 14.70 -0.17 -1.49
CA ILE A 268 15.82 -0.63 -0.67
C ILE A 268 16.37 0.44 0.29
N SER A 269 16.90 0.00 1.42
CA SER A 269 17.30 0.88 2.52
C SER A 269 18.48 1.79 2.20
N SER A 270 19.30 1.45 1.20
CA SER A 270 20.41 2.28 0.75
C SER A 270 19.97 3.59 0.09
N ALA A 271 18.73 3.67 -0.41
CA ALA A 271 18.14 4.87 -1.01
C ALA A 271 17.02 5.47 -0.16
N CYS A 272 16.48 4.72 0.80
CA CYS A 272 15.43 5.14 1.71
C CYS A 272 15.56 4.45 3.08
N ASN A 273 15.98 5.17 4.12
CA ASN A 273 16.13 4.56 5.45
C ASN A 273 14.77 4.16 6.05
N ILE A 274 14.40 2.87 5.94
CA ILE A 274 13.08 2.37 6.34
C ILE A 274 12.78 2.67 7.81
N THR A 275 13.76 2.47 8.71
CA THR A 275 13.60 2.71 10.16
C THR A 275 13.39 4.18 10.52
N GLN A 276 13.76 5.10 9.64
CA GLN A 276 13.56 6.54 9.84
C GLN A 276 12.20 7.00 9.33
N TYR A 277 11.76 6.49 8.17
CA TYR A 277 10.60 7.01 7.46
C TYR A 277 9.29 6.28 7.77
N PHE A 278 9.35 5.04 8.26
CA PHE A 278 8.16 4.21 8.48
C PHE A 278 8.01 3.84 9.96
N GLN A 279 6.89 4.26 10.53
CA GLN A 279 6.43 3.82 11.86
C GLN A 279 5.66 2.49 11.74
N PRO A 280 5.22 1.85 12.85
CA PRO A 280 4.28 0.73 12.74
C PRO A 280 3.04 1.15 11.95
N GLN A 281 2.63 0.31 10.99
CA GLN A 281 1.64 0.68 9.97
C GLN A 281 0.30 -0.03 10.21
N GLN A 282 -0.82 0.68 10.15
CA GLN A 282 -2.15 0.07 10.09
C GLN A 282 -2.50 -0.25 8.63
N LEU A 283 -3.21 -1.36 8.38
CA LEU A 283 -3.73 -1.66 7.05
C LEU A 283 -5.01 -0.89 6.82
N ILE A 284 -5.22 -0.42 5.59
CA ILE A 284 -6.41 0.32 5.18
C ILE A 284 -6.96 -0.31 3.89
N LEU A 285 -8.28 -0.51 3.87
CA LEU A 285 -9.05 -0.86 2.68
C LEU A 285 -10.07 0.23 2.44
N ASP A 286 -10.09 0.80 1.23
CA ASP A 286 -11.13 1.72 0.83
C ASP A 286 -11.47 1.66 -0.66
N ILE A 287 -12.56 2.35 -1.00
CA ILE A 287 -12.96 2.66 -2.37
C ILE A 287 -13.43 4.11 -2.39
N THR A 288 -12.54 5.04 -2.75
CA THR A 288 -12.95 6.42 -3.08
C THR A 288 -13.46 6.51 -4.51
N LEU A 289 -14.07 7.64 -4.85
CA LEU A 289 -14.56 7.95 -6.19
C LEU A 289 -14.04 9.31 -6.62
N CYS A 290 -13.58 9.45 -7.86
CA CYS A 290 -13.05 10.70 -8.40
C CYS A 290 -11.85 11.24 -7.60
N GLY A 291 -12.03 12.36 -6.90
CA GLY A 291 -10.98 12.97 -6.09
C GLY A 291 -9.81 13.54 -6.89
N VAL A 292 -8.71 13.78 -6.16
CA VAL A 292 -7.51 14.45 -6.67
C VAL A 292 -6.71 13.65 -7.70
N TRP A 293 -7.09 12.40 -7.98
CA TRP A 293 -6.43 11.56 -8.96
C TRP A 293 -7.40 11.00 -10.01
N ALA A 294 -8.32 10.09 -9.63
CA ALA A 294 -9.26 9.49 -10.59
C ALA A 294 -10.21 10.52 -11.22
N GLY A 295 -10.49 11.62 -10.50
CA GLY A 295 -11.41 12.69 -10.91
C GLY A 295 -10.77 13.79 -11.75
N VAL A 296 -9.45 13.82 -11.90
CA VAL A 296 -8.77 14.86 -12.68
C VAL A 296 -9.16 14.72 -14.15
N PRO A 297 -9.74 15.75 -14.81
CA PRO A 297 -10.35 15.58 -16.13
C PRO A 297 -9.41 15.00 -17.20
N SER A 298 -8.13 15.39 -17.22
CA SER A 298 -7.15 14.85 -18.17
C SER A 298 -6.84 13.38 -17.91
N ILE A 299 -6.74 12.98 -16.64
CA ILE A 299 -6.45 11.61 -16.22
C ILE A 299 -7.67 10.73 -16.46
N TYR A 300 -8.84 11.15 -16.00
CA TYR A 300 -10.11 10.46 -16.18
C TYR A 300 -10.34 10.08 -17.65
N ASN A 301 -10.19 11.04 -18.56
CA ASN A 301 -10.33 10.79 -20.00
C ASN A 301 -9.22 9.89 -20.56
N ALA A 302 -7.98 10.03 -20.10
CA ALA A 302 -6.87 9.17 -20.53
C ALA A 302 -7.03 7.71 -20.08
N THR A 303 -7.76 7.47 -18.99
CA THR A 303 -8.06 6.13 -18.47
C THR A 303 -9.29 5.47 -19.12
N GLY A 304 -9.70 5.94 -20.30
CA GLY A 304 -10.78 5.32 -21.09
C GLY A 304 -12.19 5.65 -20.61
N CYS A 305 -12.34 6.72 -19.83
CA CYS A 305 -13.64 7.23 -19.38
C CYS A 305 -14.02 8.48 -20.18
N SER A 306 -15.32 8.78 -20.27
CA SER A 306 -15.82 9.95 -21.00
C SER A 306 -16.64 10.86 -20.08
N GLY A 307 -16.65 12.15 -20.38
CA GLY A 307 -17.43 13.14 -19.62
C GLY A 307 -16.69 13.66 -18.41
N GLN A 308 -17.41 14.05 -17.37
CA GLN A 308 -16.84 14.40 -16.07
C GLN A 308 -16.97 13.23 -15.11
N CYS A 309 -16.00 13.06 -14.21
CA CYS A 309 -16.03 11.95 -13.25
C CYS A 309 -17.30 11.94 -12.39
N ILE A 310 -17.79 13.12 -12.02
CA ILE A 310 -19.01 13.29 -11.22
C ILE A 310 -20.26 12.74 -11.90
N ASP A 311 -20.26 12.65 -13.24
CA ASP A 311 -21.41 12.16 -14.00
C ASP A 311 -21.69 10.68 -13.74
N ASN A 312 -20.68 9.89 -13.32
CA ASN A 312 -20.89 8.50 -12.88
C ASN A 312 -21.45 8.41 -11.46
N VAL A 313 -21.10 9.38 -10.61
CA VAL A 313 -21.52 9.38 -9.20
C VAL A 313 -23.01 9.74 -9.12
N ILE A 314 -23.46 10.66 -9.96
CA ILE A 314 -24.87 11.07 -10.12
C ILE A 314 -25.66 9.95 -10.83
N GLY A 315 -26.90 9.74 -10.40
CA GLY A 315 -27.83 8.79 -11.02
C GLY A 315 -27.79 7.40 -10.40
N SER A 316 -28.26 6.42 -11.15
CA SER A 316 -28.39 5.02 -10.71
C SER A 316 -27.03 4.38 -10.48
N GLY A 317 -26.84 3.74 -9.32
CA GLY A 317 -25.62 2.97 -9.06
C GLY A 317 -25.47 1.72 -9.92
N ASN A 318 -26.58 1.12 -10.36
CA ASN A 318 -26.57 -0.04 -11.25
C ASN A 318 -26.79 0.43 -12.70
N PRO A 319 -25.96 -0.02 -13.68
CA PRO A 319 -24.86 -0.98 -13.54
C PRO A 319 -23.48 -0.39 -13.22
N ILE A 320 -23.37 0.94 -13.07
CA ILE A 320 -22.11 1.69 -12.98
C ILE A 320 -21.13 1.11 -11.93
N TYR A 321 -21.63 0.73 -10.75
CA TYR A 321 -20.82 0.30 -9.61
C TYR A 321 -20.98 -1.20 -9.27
N ASN A 322 -21.51 -2.01 -10.19
CA ASN A 322 -21.64 -3.46 -9.94
C ASN A 322 -20.28 -4.14 -9.73
N ASP A 323 -19.25 -3.68 -10.44
CA ASP A 323 -17.86 -4.16 -10.35
C ASP A 323 -17.00 -3.33 -9.38
N ALA A 324 -17.60 -2.41 -8.61
CA ALA A 324 -16.90 -1.59 -7.63
C ALA A 324 -16.92 -2.26 -6.25
N TYR A 325 -16.34 -3.45 -6.14
CA TYR A 325 -16.25 -4.20 -4.88
C TYR A 325 -14.95 -4.99 -4.74
N TRP A 326 -14.49 -5.10 -3.50
CA TRP A 326 -13.49 -6.04 -3.05
C TRP A 326 -14.16 -7.39 -2.76
N ASP A 327 -13.52 -8.47 -3.17
CA ASP A 327 -13.81 -9.84 -2.74
C ASP A 327 -12.51 -10.44 -2.20
N ILE A 328 -12.43 -10.56 -0.87
CA ILE A 328 -11.19 -10.89 -0.15
C ILE A 328 -11.39 -12.21 0.58
N SER A 329 -10.54 -13.18 0.24
CA SER A 329 -10.51 -14.49 0.93
C SER A 329 -9.89 -14.34 2.31
N TYR A 330 -8.68 -13.77 2.39
CA TYR A 330 -8.01 -13.48 3.65
C TYR A 330 -6.98 -12.35 3.52
N ILE A 331 -6.67 -11.73 4.66
CA ILE A 331 -5.41 -11.02 4.90
C ILE A 331 -4.67 -11.74 6.02
N ARG A 332 -3.43 -12.15 5.79
CA ARG A 332 -2.56 -12.76 6.80
C ARG A 332 -1.37 -11.87 7.06
N THR A 333 -1.03 -11.73 8.33
CA THR A 333 0.15 -11.01 8.75
C THR A 333 1.07 -11.92 9.54
N TYR A 334 2.36 -11.69 9.40
CA TYR A 334 3.42 -12.45 10.03
C TYR A 334 4.50 -11.51 10.55
N LEU A 335 5.32 -12.01 11.48
CA LEU A 335 6.49 -11.31 11.99
C LEU A 335 7.74 -12.18 11.81
N ALA A 336 8.83 -11.56 11.37
CA ALA A 336 10.10 -12.24 11.21
C ALA A 336 10.57 -12.82 12.56
N ASN A 337 10.84 -14.12 12.62
CA ASN A 337 11.50 -14.70 13.78
C ASN A 337 12.93 -14.14 13.84
N SER A 338 13.23 -13.43 14.93
CA SER A 338 14.60 -13.11 15.29
C SER A 338 15.30 -14.40 15.73
N ILE A 339 15.74 -15.24 14.78
CA ILE A 339 16.71 -16.29 15.10
C ILE A 339 18.02 -15.55 15.36
N THR A 340 18.22 -15.15 16.62
CA THR A 340 19.57 -14.88 17.11
C THR A 340 20.34 -16.17 16.88
N THR A 341 21.37 -16.09 16.05
CA THR A 341 22.31 -17.18 15.84
C THR A 341 23.01 -17.42 17.18
N GLU A 342 22.45 -18.29 18.02
CA GLU A 342 23.19 -18.89 19.12
C GLU A 342 24.31 -19.72 18.48
N THR A 343 25.45 -19.06 18.31
CA THR A 343 26.72 -19.75 18.18
C THR A 343 26.85 -20.61 19.41
N SER A 344 26.86 -21.94 19.22
CA SER A 344 27.05 -22.93 20.27
C SER A 344 28.40 -22.71 20.96
N GLY A 345 28.42 -21.82 21.95
CA GLY A 345 29.46 -21.65 22.93
C GLY A 345 28.98 -22.28 24.23
N SER A 346 29.55 -23.44 24.56
CA SER A 346 29.38 -24.10 25.84
C SER A 346 29.63 -23.12 27.00
N GLY A 347 28.58 -22.74 27.73
CA GLY A 347 28.65 -21.86 28.89
C GLY A 347 27.48 -22.08 29.83
N ASN A 348 27.73 -22.79 30.92
CA ASN A 348 26.82 -23.01 32.04
C ASN A 348 26.33 -21.68 32.64
N GLY A 349 25.02 -21.53 32.88
CA GLY A 349 24.52 -20.74 34.01
C GLY A 349 23.34 -19.80 33.77
N ASN A 350 22.24 -20.16 34.44
CA ASN A 350 21.17 -19.31 34.98
C ASN A 350 19.99 -18.92 34.08
N SER A 351 18.88 -19.63 34.33
CA SER A 351 17.52 -19.30 33.89
C SER A 351 17.09 -17.93 34.39
N SER A 352 16.76 -17.03 33.46
CA SER A 352 15.89 -15.90 33.68
C SER A 352 14.84 -15.86 32.57
N SER A 353 13.61 -16.22 32.93
CA SER A 353 12.42 -16.13 32.08
C SER A 353 12.17 -14.68 31.67
N ILE A 354 12.30 -14.37 30.38
CA ILE A 354 11.82 -13.11 29.82
C ILE A 354 10.42 -13.38 29.26
N SER A 355 9.42 -12.89 29.99
CA SER A 355 8.02 -12.89 29.55
C SER A 355 7.87 -12.02 28.30
N SER A 356 7.30 -12.60 27.25
CA SER A 356 6.77 -11.86 26.10
C SER A 356 5.63 -10.96 26.55
N SER A 357 5.89 -9.67 26.74
CA SER A 357 4.84 -8.68 26.91
C SER A 357 4.25 -8.33 25.54
N THR A 358 3.20 -9.03 25.15
CA THR A 358 2.26 -8.54 24.14
C THR A 358 1.63 -7.26 24.68
N ALA A 359 2.04 -6.11 24.14
CA ALA A 359 1.40 -4.85 24.47
C ALA A 359 0.10 -4.73 23.65
N SER A 360 -1.03 -5.06 24.28
CA SER A 360 -2.34 -4.65 23.78
C SER A 360 -2.46 -3.13 23.94
N PHE A 361 -2.46 -2.40 22.84
CA PHE A 361 -2.68 -0.96 22.84
C PHE A 361 -4.15 -0.67 22.58
N THR A 362 -4.93 -0.52 23.65
CA THR A 362 -6.31 0.02 23.56
C THR A 362 -6.26 1.55 23.50
N SER A 363 -6.54 2.12 22.33
CA SER A 363 -6.82 3.54 22.15
C SER A 363 -8.29 3.84 22.47
N SER A 364 -8.57 4.22 23.71
CA SER A 364 -9.87 4.81 24.08
C SER A 364 -9.84 6.32 23.87
N SER A 365 -10.43 6.82 22.79
CA SER A 365 -10.75 8.24 22.62
C SER A 365 -12.25 8.45 22.59
N SER A 366 -12.88 8.45 23.77
CA SER A 366 -14.21 9.00 23.98
C SER A 366 -14.10 10.49 24.33
N LEU A 367 -14.44 11.36 23.40
CA LEU A 367 -14.72 12.77 23.70
C LEU A 367 -16.19 13.04 23.43
N SER A 368 -17.01 12.94 24.48
CA SER A 368 -18.34 13.56 24.51
C SER A 368 -18.21 15.00 25.04
N PRO A 369 -18.88 15.99 24.44
CA PRO A 369 -18.82 17.36 24.90
C PRO A 369 -19.68 17.58 26.14
N SER A 370 -19.09 18.20 27.16
CA SER A 370 -19.78 18.64 28.38
C SER A 370 -20.65 19.87 28.10
N SER A 371 -21.96 19.70 28.31
CA SER A 371 -22.94 20.78 28.43
C SER A 371 -23.00 21.32 29.86
N SER A 372 -22.93 22.64 30.02
CA SER A 372 -23.51 23.32 31.19
C SER A 372 -24.19 24.62 30.75
N SER A 373 -25.49 24.65 30.96
CA SER A 373 -26.48 25.70 30.69
C SER A 373 -26.47 26.85 31.71
N LEU A 374 -26.92 28.03 31.28
CA LEU A 374 -27.90 28.97 31.92
C LEU A 374 -27.70 30.37 31.29
N SER A 375 -28.53 30.86 30.37
CA SER A 375 -29.87 31.46 30.49
C SER A 375 -29.84 33.01 30.50
N GLY A 376 -30.58 33.65 29.58
CA GLY A 376 -31.11 35.01 29.79
C GLY A 376 -31.07 36.01 28.62
N ASN A 377 -32.15 36.03 27.83
CA ASN A 377 -32.81 37.16 27.14
C ASN A 377 -32.05 38.26 26.35
N GLY A 378 -32.55 38.50 25.11
CA GLY A 378 -33.14 39.80 24.77
C GLY A 378 -32.52 40.63 23.63
N ASN A 379 -33.20 40.61 22.47
CA ASN A 379 -33.43 41.69 21.47
C ASN A 379 -32.31 42.59 20.87
N SER A 380 -32.30 42.55 19.54
CA SER A 380 -32.35 43.69 18.58
C SER A 380 -31.14 44.59 18.29
N ALA A 381 -30.84 44.64 16.99
CA ALA A 381 -30.53 45.80 16.14
C ALA A 381 -29.13 46.47 16.18
N THR A 382 -28.51 46.44 14.98
CA THR A 382 -27.72 47.51 14.30
C THR A 382 -26.64 48.26 15.08
N SER A 383 -25.38 48.12 14.65
CA SER A 383 -24.54 49.23 14.13
C SER A 383 -23.07 48.80 13.99
N ASN A 384 -22.50 48.98 12.79
CA ASN A 384 -21.06 49.25 12.59
C ASN A 384 -20.75 50.65 13.19
N PRO A 385 -19.52 50.99 13.63
CA PRO A 385 -18.35 51.00 12.73
C PRO A 385 -16.93 50.78 13.33
N THR A 386 -15.99 50.66 12.38
CA THR A 386 -14.58 51.13 12.37
C THR A 386 -13.43 50.42 13.11
N VAL A 387 -12.54 49.84 12.28
CA VAL A 387 -11.08 50.05 12.17
C VAL A 387 -10.15 49.69 13.34
N SER A 388 -9.30 48.68 13.11
CA SER A 388 -7.85 48.80 13.31
C SER A 388 -7.10 47.76 12.47
N GLN A 389 -6.22 48.25 11.60
CA GLN A 389 -5.31 47.49 10.75
C GLN A 389 -4.04 47.12 11.53
N TRP A 390 -3.50 45.93 11.30
CA TRP A 390 -2.05 45.71 11.30
C TRP A 390 -1.64 44.85 10.10
N LEU A 391 -0.75 45.44 9.29
CA LEU A 391 -0.10 44.94 8.08
C LEU A 391 1.03 43.96 8.40
N LEU A 392 1.29 43.00 7.50
CA LEU A 392 2.61 42.63 6.92
C LEU A 392 2.40 41.50 5.88
N ARG A 393 2.24 41.86 4.59
CA ARG A 393 3.25 41.92 3.51
C ARG A 393 3.56 40.56 2.84
N SER A 394 2.88 40.32 1.72
CA SER A 394 3.31 39.44 0.63
C SER A 394 4.17 40.24 -0.35
N MET A 395 5.32 39.70 -0.78
CA MET A 395 6.09 40.22 -1.91
C MET A 395 5.92 39.28 -3.11
N PHE A 396 5.14 39.74 -4.08
CA PHE A 396 5.26 39.36 -5.48
C PHE A 396 6.34 40.24 -6.13
N LEU A 397 7.24 39.65 -6.90
CA LEU A 397 8.10 40.36 -7.84
C LEU A 397 7.75 39.90 -9.25
N LEU A 398 7.01 40.73 -9.98
CA LEU A 398 6.94 40.72 -11.44
C LEU A 398 8.03 41.67 -11.96
N ILE A 399 8.86 41.20 -12.89
CA ILE A 399 9.52 42.08 -13.88
C ILE A 399 9.25 41.45 -15.25
N GLY A 400 8.71 42.27 -16.15
CA GLY A 400 8.17 41.85 -17.44
C GLY A 400 9.17 41.80 -18.59
N LEU A 401 8.73 41.04 -19.60
CA LEU A 401 8.74 41.27 -21.05
C LEU A 401 10.00 41.88 -21.71
N GLY A 402 10.55 41.09 -22.65
CA GLY A 402 11.38 41.55 -23.76
C GLY A 402 11.57 40.44 -24.80
N SER A 403 10.64 40.32 -25.74
CA SER A 403 10.73 39.45 -26.93
C SER A 403 11.76 39.99 -27.92
N TRP A 404 12.67 39.17 -28.48
CA TRP A 404 13.21 39.31 -29.86
C TRP A 404 13.72 37.95 -30.38
N THR A 405 13.47 37.74 -31.67
CA THR A 405 13.66 36.53 -32.50
C THR A 405 15.00 36.48 -33.26
N PHE A 406 15.34 35.28 -33.75
CA PHE A 406 16.28 34.89 -34.83
C PHE A 406 17.79 34.99 -34.60
N CYS A 407 18.46 33.82 -34.50
CA CYS A 407 19.29 33.24 -35.56
C CYS A 407 19.50 31.75 -35.28
#